data_AF-A0A7V6D468-F1
#
_entry.id   AF-A0A7V6D468-F1
#
_cell.length_a   1.000
_cell.length_b   1.000
_cell.length_c   1.000
_cell.angle_alpha   90.00
_cell.angle_beta   90.00
_cell.angle_gamma   90.00
#
_symmetry.space_group_name_H-M   'P 1'
#
loop_
_entity.id
_entity.type
_entity.pdbx_description
1 polymer ?
#
loop_
_entity_poly.entity_id
_entity_poly.type
_entity_poly.pdbx_seq_one_letter_code
_entity_poly.pdbx_strand_id
1 'polypeptide(L)'
;MNAAATQGLSILPQTGMGQDVRAFLIDCEARRLSPTTVERYARELRYFRTWAEGEGVTTTLAVTPDLVRRYLLHLAESRNAGGQHIAFRVLKTFFRWYEREYEPRDWRNP
;
A
#
# COMPACT_ATOMS: atom_id res chain seq x y z
N MET A 1 7.63 -29.64 33.72
CA MET A 1 8.14 -28.25 33.73
C MET A 1 7.76 -27.62 32.40
N ASN A 2 6.69 -26.83 32.39
CA ASN A 2 6.19 -26.15 31.19
C ASN A 2 6.87 -24.78 31.08
N ALA A 3 7.64 -24.56 30.02
CA ALA A 3 7.91 -23.22 29.54
C ALA A 3 6.90 -22.94 28.42
N ALA A 4 5.76 -22.37 28.79
CA ALA A 4 4.82 -21.81 27.83
C ALA A 4 5.52 -20.64 27.13
N ALA A 5 5.94 -20.86 25.89
CA ALA A 5 6.38 -19.78 25.02
C ALA A 5 5.20 -18.82 24.84
N THR A 6 5.31 -17.63 25.42
CA THR A 6 4.42 -16.50 25.17
C THR A 6 4.55 -16.13 23.69
N GLN A 7 3.77 -16.80 22.84
CA GLN A 7 3.52 -16.33 21.49
C GLN A 7 2.64 -15.09 21.62
N GLY A 8 3.30 -13.93 21.68
CA GLY A 8 2.61 -12.67 21.40
C GLY A 8 1.99 -12.81 20.02
N LEU A 9 0.66 -12.83 19.97
CA LEU A 9 -0.13 -12.94 18.76
C LEU A 9 0.24 -11.77 17.83
N SER A 10 1.18 -11.99 16.92
CA SER A 10 1.49 -11.02 15.88
C SER A 10 0.38 -11.13 14.85
N ILE A 11 -0.69 -10.36 15.03
CA ILE A 11 -1.75 -10.17 14.03
C ILE A 11 -1.15 -9.32 12.91
N LEU A 12 -0.16 -9.85 12.19
CA LEU A 12 0.10 -9.32 10.86
C LEU A 12 -1.11 -9.73 10.02
N PRO A 13 -1.85 -8.78 9.44
CA PRO A 13 -2.89 -9.17 8.52
C PRO A 13 -2.16 -9.78 7.31
N GLN A 14 -2.26 -11.10 7.14
CA GLN A 14 -1.90 -11.77 5.89
C GLN A 14 -2.98 -11.48 4.84
N THR A 15 -3.31 -10.19 4.69
CA THR A 15 -4.35 -9.67 3.84
C THR A 15 -3.71 -9.27 2.52
N GLY A 16 -4.42 -9.54 1.42
CA GLY A 16 -3.99 -9.06 0.12
C GLY A 16 -4.03 -7.54 0.09
N MET A 17 -3.15 -6.94 -0.71
CA MET A 17 -3.05 -5.48 -0.90
C MET A 17 -4.42 -4.85 -1.22
N GLY A 18 -5.30 -5.57 -1.91
CA GLY A 18 -6.66 -5.12 -2.18
C GLY A 18 -7.54 -4.90 -0.93
N GLN A 19 -7.33 -5.65 0.13
CA GLN A 19 -8.04 -5.45 1.40
C GLN A 19 -7.49 -4.24 2.15
N ASP A 20 -6.17 -4.07 2.15
CA ASP A 20 -5.52 -2.91 2.78
C ASP A 20 -5.92 -1.61 2.07
N VAL A 21 -6.02 -1.62 0.74
CA VAL A 21 -6.54 -0.49 -0.05
C VAL A 21 -7.99 -0.17 0.35
N ARG A 22 -8.86 -1.17 0.54
CA ARG A 22 -10.23 -0.92 1.00
C ARG A 22 -10.25 -0.28 2.39
N ALA A 23 -9.47 -0.79 3.33
CA ALA A 23 -9.36 -0.23 4.67
C ALA A 23 -8.83 1.22 4.65
N PHE A 24 -7.82 1.51 3.82
CA PHE A 24 -7.31 2.87 3.61
C PHE A 24 -8.37 3.83 3.06
N LEU A 25 -9.20 3.39 2.11
CA LEU A 25 -10.26 4.24 1.56
C LEU A 25 -11.34 4.52 2.59
N ILE A 26 -11.67 3.54 3.44
CA ILE A 26 -12.58 3.72 4.59
C ILE A 26 -11.99 4.74 5.59
N ASP A 27 -10.69 4.68 5.92
CA ASP A 27 -10.01 5.70 6.74
C ASP A 27 -10.14 7.10 6.12
N CYS A 28 -9.92 7.21 4.81
CA CYS A 28 -10.02 8.47 4.09
C CYS A 28 -11.44 9.08 4.18
N GLU A 29 -12.47 8.24 4.03
CA GLU A 29 -13.87 8.65 4.16
C GLU A 29 -14.22 9.05 5.60
N ALA A 30 -13.77 8.27 6.59
CA ALA A 30 -13.98 8.58 8.02
C ALA A 30 -13.34 9.92 8.41
N ARG A 31 -12.18 10.25 7.82
CA ARG A 31 -11.48 11.54 7.97
C ARG A 31 -12.08 12.67 7.13
N ARG A 32 -13.17 12.40 6.39
CA ARG A 32 -13.89 13.35 5.54
C ARG A 32 -13.01 13.99 4.46
N LEU A 33 -12.12 13.21 3.84
CA LEU A 33 -11.45 13.65 2.62
C LEU A 33 -12.49 13.87 1.51
N SER A 34 -12.21 14.78 0.57
CA SER A 34 -13.15 15.06 -0.51
C SER A 34 -13.36 13.82 -1.39
N PRO A 35 -14.57 13.61 -1.95
CA PRO A 35 -14.86 12.46 -2.81
C PRO A 35 -13.86 12.32 -3.97
N THR A 36 -13.50 13.43 -4.60
CA THR A 36 -12.50 13.48 -5.68
C THR A 36 -11.11 13.01 -5.23
N THR A 37 -10.74 13.24 -3.97
CA THR A 37 -9.47 12.74 -3.40
C THR A 37 -9.53 11.23 -3.21
N VAL A 38 -10.62 10.73 -2.64
CA VAL A 38 -10.84 9.28 -2.43
C VAL A 38 -10.87 8.54 -3.76
N GLU A 39 -11.59 9.05 -4.76
CA GLU A 39 -11.61 8.50 -6.13
C GLU A 39 -10.23 8.46 -6.76
N ARG A 40 -9.43 9.52 -6.58
CA ARG A 40 -8.06 9.56 -7.07
C ARG A 40 -7.21 8.49 -6.40
N TYR A 41 -7.30 8.35 -5.08
CA TYR A 41 -6.58 7.31 -4.34
C TYR A 41 -7.00 5.91 -4.82
N ALA A 42 -8.29 5.64 -4.90
CA ALA A 42 -8.82 4.37 -5.37
C ALA A 42 -8.33 4.02 -6.78
N ARG A 43 -8.34 4.98 -7.71
CA ARG A 43 -7.87 4.78 -9.09
C ARG A 43 -6.38 4.49 -9.16
N GLU A 44 -5.54 5.31 -8.53
CA GLU A 44 -4.08 5.14 -8.60
C GLU A 44 -3.63 3.86 -7.89
N LEU A 45 -4.23 3.52 -6.74
CA LEU A 45 -3.92 2.27 -6.01
C LEU A 45 -4.39 1.03 -6.78
N ARG A 46 -5.49 1.10 -7.52
CA ARG A 46 -5.91 0.02 -8.42
C ARG A 46 -4.86 -0.24 -9.50
N TYR A 47 -4.35 0.81 -10.14
CA TYR A 47 -3.31 0.65 -11.18
C TYR A 47 -2.04 0.03 -10.61
N PHE A 48 -1.57 0.51 -9.47
CA PHE A 48 -0.40 -0.07 -8.81
C PHE A 48 -0.62 -1.53 -8.45
N ARG A 49 -1.75 -1.85 -7.79
CA ARG A 49 -2.06 -3.23 -7.39
C ARG A 49 -2.09 -4.18 -8.58
N THR A 50 -2.80 -3.82 -9.65
CA THR A 50 -2.88 -4.68 -10.85
C THR A 50 -1.51 -4.90 -11.48
N TRP A 51 -0.66 -3.87 -11.52
CA TRP A 51 0.70 -4.02 -12.02
C TRP A 51 1.56 -4.89 -11.09
N ALA A 52 1.51 -4.64 -9.78
CA ALA A 52 2.26 -5.40 -8.77
C ALA A 52 1.85 -6.87 -8.70
N GLU A 53 0.57 -7.19 -8.88
CA GLU A 53 0.06 -8.56 -9.01
C GLU A 53 0.69 -9.28 -10.21
N GLY A 54 0.88 -8.58 -11.35
CA GLY A 54 1.61 -9.10 -12.51
C GLY A 54 3.10 -9.36 -12.23
N GLU A 55 3.69 -8.64 -11.29
CA GLU A 55 5.04 -8.83 -10.77
C GLU A 55 5.12 -9.89 -9.64
N GLY A 56 4.01 -10.58 -9.34
CA GLY A 56 3.92 -11.61 -8.30
C GLY A 56 3.80 -11.05 -6.87
N VAL A 57 3.59 -9.74 -6.71
CA VAL A 57 3.47 -9.07 -5.41
C VAL A 57 2.01 -8.81 -5.09
N THR A 58 1.44 -9.61 -4.18
CA THR A 58 0.00 -9.59 -3.87
C THR A 58 -0.33 -9.01 -2.49
N THR A 59 0.67 -8.81 -1.62
CA THR A 59 0.52 -8.27 -0.26
C THR A 59 1.25 -6.94 -0.13
N THR A 60 0.77 -6.05 0.75
CA THR A 60 1.44 -4.76 0.99
C THR A 60 2.81 -4.94 1.65
N LEU A 61 2.97 -5.93 2.51
CA LEU A 61 4.26 -6.27 3.15
C LEU A 61 5.35 -6.68 2.15
N ALA A 62 4.97 -7.30 1.03
CA ALA A 62 5.91 -7.72 0.01
C ALA A 62 6.36 -6.57 -0.91
N VAL A 63 5.80 -5.37 -0.76
CA VAL A 63 6.24 -4.19 -1.52
C VAL A 63 7.61 -3.74 -1.03
N THR A 64 8.56 -3.66 -1.95
CA THR A 64 9.92 -3.18 -1.70
C THR A 64 10.16 -1.81 -2.36
N PRO A 65 11.20 -1.06 -1.94
CA PRO A 65 11.59 0.17 -2.62
C PRO A 65 11.92 -0.04 -4.11
N ASP A 66 12.51 -1.18 -4.45
CA ASP A 66 12.80 -1.55 -5.84
C ASP A 66 11.53 -1.71 -6.67
N LEU A 67 10.52 -2.42 -6.14
CA LEU A 67 9.22 -2.57 -6.79
C LEU A 67 8.57 -1.21 -7.08
N VAL A 68 8.62 -0.28 -6.13
CA VAL A 68 8.09 1.08 -6.31
C VAL A 68 8.84 1.82 -7.42
N ARG A 69 10.18 1.74 -7.47
CA ARG A 69 10.96 2.37 -8.55
C ARG A 69 10.64 1.77 -9.92
N ARG A 70 10.53 0.44 -10.01
CA ARG A 70 10.13 -0.27 -11.23
C ARG A 70 8.74 0.14 -11.71
N TYR A 71 7.79 0.32 -10.78
CA TYR A 71 6.47 0.84 -11.11
C TYR A 71 6.52 2.25 -11.69
N LEU A 72 7.32 3.15 -11.10
CA LEU A 72 7.48 4.51 -11.61
C LEU A 72 8.12 4.54 -13.01
N LEU A 73 9.09 3.66 -13.27
CA LEU A 73 9.66 3.48 -14.62
C LEU A 73 8.61 2.98 -15.61
N HIS A 74 7.80 1.98 -15.24
CA HIS A 74 6.69 1.52 -16.06
C HIS A 74 5.67 2.64 -16.37
N LEU A 75 5.33 3.46 -15.37
CA LEU A 75 4.45 4.62 -15.59
C LEU A 75 5.06 5.63 -16.56
N ALA A 76 6.40 5.79 -16.57
CA ALA A 76 7.07 6.74 -17.46
C ALA A 76 6.95 6.39 -18.94
N GLU A 77 6.65 5.13 -19.27
CA GLU A 77 6.41 4.68 -20.65
C GLU A 77 5.13 5.30 -21.25
N SER A 78 4.17 5.71 -20.41
CA SER A 78 2.85 6.20 -20.86
C SER A 78 2.38 7.50 -20.21
N ARG A 79 2.98 7.93 -19.09
CA ARG A 79 2.57 9.12 -18.32
C ARG A 79 3.68 10.16 -18.29
N ASN A 80 3.26 11.42 -18.40
CA ASN A 80 4.13 12.55 -18.12
C ASN A 80 4.56 12.60 -16.63
N ALA A 81 5.55 13.46 -16.34
CA ALA A 81 6.10 13.62 -14.99
C ALA A 81 5.04 13.98 -13.93
N GLY A 82 4.01 14.76 -14.30
CA GLY A 82 2.90 15.09 -13.40
C GLY A 82 2.08 13.87 -13.00
N GLY A 83 1.77 12.99 -13.96
CA GLY A 83 1.07 11.74 -13.70
C GLY A 83 1.87 10.78 -12.82
N GLN A 84 3.17 10.65 -13.08
CA GLN A 84 4.08 9.86 -12.24
C GLN A 84 4.13 10.40 -10.81
N HIS A 85 4.24 11.72 -10.65
CA HIS A 85 4.29 12.36 -9.33
C HIS A 85 2.98 12.17 -8.55
N ILE A 86 1.83 12.22 -9.22
CA ILE A 86 0.54 11.91 -8.59
C ILE A 86 0.53 10.48 -8.07
N ALA A 87 0.89 9.49 -8.90
CA ALA A 87 0.93 8.09 -8.50
C ALA A 87 1.85 7.89 -7.28
N PHE A 88 3.07 8.42 -7.33
CA PHE A 88 4.02 8.35 -6.22
C PHE A 88 3.46 8.94 -4.92
N ARG A 89 2.80 10.11 -4.98
CA ARG A 89 2.20 10.73 -3.79
C ARG A 89 1.08 9.88 -3.19
N VAL A 90 0.29 9.21 -4.02
CA VAL A 90 -0.75 8.30 -3.55
C VAL A 90 -0.12 7.09 -2.86
N LEU A 91 0.86 6.43 -3.50
CA LEU A 91 1.57 5.28 -2.91
C LEU A 91 2.20 5.63 -1.56
N LYS A 92 2.93 6.75 -1.50
CA LYS A 92 3.52 7.25 -0.27
C LYS A 92 2.49 7.48 0.83
N THR A 93 1.31 8.00 0.48
CA THR A 93 0.24 8.25 1.46
C THR A 93 -0.35 6.94 1.97
N PHE A 94 -0.59 5.98 1.08
CA PHE A 94 -1.08 4.65 1.43
C PHE A 94 -0.09 3.88 2.31
N PHE A 95 1.19 3.81 1.95
CA PHE A 95 2.19 3.07 2.74
C PHE A 95 2.44 3.70 4.11
N ARG A 96 2.35 5.04 4.23
CA ARG A 96 2.39 5.72 5.55
C ARG A 96 1.18 5.38 6.42
N TRP A 97 0.00 5.28 5.81
CA TRP A 97 -1.18 4.82 6.53
C TRP A 97 -0.99 3.36 6.97
N TYR A 98 -0.54 2.48 6.07
CA TYR A 98 -0.32 1.07 6.35
C TYR A 98 0.68 0.84 7.50
N GLU A 99 1.81 1.55 7.47
CA GLU A 99 2.83 1.52 8.53
C GLU A 99 2.25 1.85 9.90
N ARG A 100 1.41 2.89 9.97
CA ARG A 100 0.78 3.36 11.20
C ARG A 100 -0.35 2.44 11.66
N GLU A 101 -1.13 1.91 10.74
CA GLU A 101 -2.32 1.12 11.04
C GLU A 101 -1.96 -0.26 11.60
N TYR A 102 -0.95 -0.90 11.01
CA TYR A 102 -0.62 -2.29 11.31
C TYR A 102 0.68 -2.48 12.08
N GLU A 103 1.48 -1.42 12.24
CA GLU A 103 2.79 -1.43 12.92
C GLU A 103 3.62 -2.70 12.61
N PRO A 104 3.81 -3.04 11.32
CA PRO A 104 4.38 -4.32 10.96
C PRO A 104 5.84 -4.43 11.43
N ARG A 105 6.16 -5.56 12.07
CA ARG A 105 7.54 -5.85 12.51
C ARG A 105 8.46 -5.96 11.30
N ASP A 106 9.63 -5.33 11.40
CA ASP A 106 10.70 -5.37 10.40
C ASP A 106 10.32 -4.90 8.98
N TRP A 107 9.16 -4.28 8.81
CA TRP A 107 8.78 -3.62 7.58
C TRP A 107 8.88 -2.11 7.74
N ARG A 108 9.48 -1.45 6.76
CA ARG A 108 9.55 0.00 6.69
C ARG A 108 8.90 0.45 5.41
N ASN A 109 8.22 1.58 5.49
CA ASN A 109 7.65 2.23 4.33
C ASN A 109 8.66 2.34 3.17
N PRO A 110 8.36 1.73 2.00
CA PRO A 110 9.31 1.59 0.88
C PRO A 110 9.59 2.89 0.10
#